data_AF-A0A1Q3BH74-F1
#
_entry.id   AF-A0A1Q3BH74-F1
#
_cell.length_a   1.000
_cell.length_b   1.000
_cell.length_c   1.000
_cell.angle_alpha   90.00
_cell.angle_beta   90.00
_cell.angle_gamma   90.00
#
_symmetry.space_group_name_H-M   'P 1'
#
loop_
_entity.id
_entity.type
_entity.pdbx_description
1 polymer ?
#
loop_
_entity_poly.entity_id
_entity_poly.type
_entity_poly.pdbx_seq_one_letter_code
_entity_poly.pdbx_strand_id
1 'polypeptide(L)'
;IFLDARVLASILHIPHTGIYIFEYKKWSEVEGFHPNHILSILYPNDPNIHPNMALCSNKLYVDHRLLHHLIVHQLLPTGGGYAKLSRMQAFLMWCIISKIEFCYPLLMLHTMVRAFTQKKSVLPIGCILTKIFRHHHVRLEG
;
A
#
# COMPACT_ATOMS: atom_id res chain seq x y z
N ILE A 1 11.75 -14.80 18.02
CA ILE A 1 10.36 -14.41 17.69
C ILE A 1 10.20 -14.51 16.18
N PHE A 2 9.15 -15.17 15.70
CA PHE A 2 8.85 -15.24 14.26
C PHE A 2 7.57 -14.44 14.00
N LEU A 3 7.61 -13.51 13.05
CA LEU A 3 6.48 -12.67 12.67
C LEU A 3 6.02 -13.07 11.27
N ASP A 4 4.88 -13.76 11.17
CA ASP A 4 4.18 -13.98 9.91
C ASP A 4 2.95 -13.07 9.79
N ALA A 5 2.26 -13.12 8.65
CA ALA A 5 1.10 -12.28 8.40
C ALA A 5 -0.09 -12.58 9.33
N ARG A 6 -0.25 -13.82 9.80
CA ARG A 6 -1.34 -14.21 10.72
C ARG A 6 -1.06 -13.70 12.13
N VAL A 7 0.19 -13.82 12.60
CA VAL A 7 0.64 -13.23 13.87
C VAL A 7 0.50 -11.72 13.81
N LEU A 8 0.93 -11.07 12.72
CA LEU A 8 0.77 -9.63 12.55
C LEU A 8 -0.69 -9.19 12.57
N ALA A 9 -1.57 -9.92 11.87
CA ALA A 9 -3.01 -9.66 11.87
C ALA A 9 -3.61 -9.74 13.29
N SER A 10 -3.20 -10.76 14.06
CA SER A 10 -3.62 -10.93 15.46
C SER A 10 -3.16 -9.77 16.34
N ILE A 11 -1.89 -9.35 16.26
CA ILE A 11 -1.33 -8.22 17.02
C ILE A 11 -2.08 -6.91 16.71
N LEU A 12 -2.47 -6.72 15.44
CA LEU A 12 -3.10 -5.49 14.97
C LEU A 12 -4.63 -5.50 15.09
N HIS A 13 -5.23 -6.64 15.41
CA HIS A 13 -6.68 -6.86 15.38
C HIS A 13 -7.30 -6.49 14.03
N ILE A 14 -6.68 -6.95 12.93
CA ILE A 14 -7.19 -6.74 11.56
C ILE A 14 -7.37 -8.08 10.84
N PRO A 15 -8.23 -8.15 9.80
CA PRO A 15 -8.39 -9.35 9.00
C PRO A 15 -7.09 -9.76 8.29
N HIS A 16 -6.87 -11.07 8.14
CA HIS A 16 -5.79 -11.64 7.31
C HIS A 16 -6.33 -12.21 5.98
N THR A 17 -7.53 -11.79 5.61
CA THR A 17 -8.32 -12.24 4.45
C THR A 17 -8.23 -11.25 3.30
N GLY A 18 -8.87 -11.58 2.18
CA GLY A 18 -8.87 -10.77 0.97
C GLY A 18 -7.74 -11.09 0.00
N ILE A 19 -7.73 -10.37 -1.12
CA ILE A 19 -6.75 -10.58 -2.18
C ILE A 19 -5.37 -10.11 -1.73
N TYR A 20 -4.33 -10.81 -2.19
CA TYR A 20 -2.95 -10.36 -2.02
C TYR A 20 -2.19 -10.54 -3.32
N ILE A 21 -1.79 -9.42 -3.92
CA ILE A 21 -0.81 -9.34 -5.00
C ILE A 21 0.14 -8.22 -4.66
N PHE A 22 1.43 -8.41 -4.94
CA PHE A 22 2.44 -7.40 -4.72
C PHE A 22 3.35 -7.26 -5.94
N GLU A 23 2.94 -6.38 -6.85
CA GLU A 23 3.62 -6.13 -8.11
C GLU A 23 3.90 -4.64 -8.30
N TYR A 24 5.17 -4.30 -8.59
CA TYR A 24 5.57 -2.89 -8.77
C TYR A 24 5.54 -2.42 -10.21
N LYS A 25 5.95 -3.30 -11.13
CA LYS A 25 6.24 -2.91 -12.51
C LYS A 25 5.04 -3.11 -13.43
N LYS A 26 4.25 -4.14 -13.17
CA LYS A 26 3.08 -4.53 -13.94
C LYS A 26 1.80 -4.24 -13.16
N TRP A 27 0.68 -4.34 -13.85
CA TRP A 27 -0.62 -4.30 -13.22
C TRP A 27 -0.94 -5.65 -12.60
N SER A 28 -1.64 -5.66 -11.47
CA SER A 28 -2.04 -6.88 -10.80
C SER A 28 -3.00 -7.69 -11.68
N GLU A 29 -2.79 -9.00 -11.76
CA GLU A 29 -3.71 -9.90 -12.49
C GLU A 29 -4.61 -10.61 -11.48
N VAL A 30 -5.62 -9.89 -10.94
CA VAL A 30 -6.68 -10.49 -10.09
C VAL A 30 -8.00 -10.59 -10.84
N GLU A 31 -8.84 -11.54 -10.45
CA GLU A 31 -10.19 -11.67 -10.99
C GLU A 31 -11.01 -10.38 -10.78
N GLY A 32 -11.72 -9.95 -11.82
CA GLY A 32 -12.51 -8.70 -11.80
C GLY A 32 -11.70 -7.40 -11.88
N PHE A 33 -10.36 -7.48 -11.93
CA PHE A 33 -9.52 -6.31 -12.11
C PHE A 33 -9.20 -6.05 -13.58
N HIS A 34 -9.35 -4.80 -13.98
CA HIS A 34 -8.88 -4.32 -15.28
C HIS A 34 -8.27 -2.92 -15.11
N PRO A 35 -7.06 -2.64 -15.64
CA PRO A 35 -6.40 -1.35 -15.47
C PRO A 35 -7.27 -0.16 -15.89
N ASN A 36 -8.00 -0.27 -17.01
CA ASN A 36 -8.89 0.80 -17.47
C ASN A 36 -10.01 1.14 -16.47
N HIS A 37 -10.46 0.18 -15.67
CA HIS A 37 -11.50 0.42 -14.65
C HIS A 37 -10.94 1.26 -13.49
N ILE A 38 -9.70 1.01 -13.06
CA ILE A 38 -9.05 1.88 -12.08
C ILE A 38 -8.86 3.28 -12.65
N LEU A 39 -8.43 3.37 -13.90
CA LEU A 39 -8.17 4.67 -14.53
C LEU A 39 -9.46 5.49 -14.66
N SER A 40 -10.60 4.88 -14.97
CA SER A 40 -11.88 5.60 -15.02
C SER A 40 -12.33 6.11 -13.65
N ILE A 41 -12.01 5.39 -12.57
CA ILE A 41 -12.31 5.81 -11.19
C ILE A 41 -11.36 6.93 -10.74
N LEU A 42 -10.05 6.78 -11.00
CA LEU A 42 -9.04 7.71 -10.50
C LEU A 42 -8.92 8.99 -11.35
N TYR A 43 -9.12 8.88 -12.67
CA TYR A 43 -8.94 9.95 -13.64
C TYR A 43 -10.16 10.08 -14.58
N PRO A 44 -11.38 10.30 -14.05
CA PRO A 44 -12.59 10.31 -14.89
C PRO A 44 -12.60 11.42 -15.95
N ASN A 45 -11.80 12.47 -15.79
CA ASN A 45 -11.78 13.65 -16.66
C ASN A 45 -10.61 13.66 -17.66
N ASP A 46 -9.77 12.62 -17.71
CA ASP A 46 -8.62 12.54 -18.62
C ASP A 46 -8.88 11.51 -19.73
N PRO A 47 -9.37 11.92 -20.92
CA PRO A 47 -9.67 10.98 -22.00
C PRO A 47 -8.43 10.32 -22.61
N ASN A 48 -7.23 10.85 -22.34
CA ASN A 48 -5.98 10.35 -22.89
C ASN A 48 -5.27 9.36 -21.95
N ILE A 49 -5.83 9.11 -20.75
CA ILE A 49 -5.20 8.23 -19.77
C ILE A 49 -5.20 6.79 -20.28
N HIS A 50 -4.05 6.13 -20.25
CA HIS A 50 -3.93 4.72 -20.63
C HIS A 50 -3.02 3.93 -19.67
N PRO A 51 -3.20 2.60 -19.54
CA PRO A 51 -2.52 1.76 -18.54
C PRO A 51 -0.98 1.79 -18.58
N ASN A 52 -0.42 2.10 -19.74
CA ASN A 52 1.02 2.13 -19.97
C ASN A 52 1.67 3.48 -19.63
N MET A 53 0.89 4.53 -19.34
CA MET A 53 1.42 5.84 -18.94
C MET A 53 1.98 5.86 -17.52
N ALA A 54 2.78 6.89 -17.23
CA ALA A 54 3.01 7.31 -15.86
C ALA A 54 1.74 7.97 -15.29
N LEU A 55 1.33 7.54 -14.11
CA LEU A 55 0.17 8.07 -13.39
C LEU A 55 0.62 9.24 -12.52
N CYS A 56 -0.06 10.38 -12.60
CA CYS A 56 0.34 11.61 -11.91
C CYS A 56 -0.70 12.03 -10.86
N SER A 57 -0.26 12.32 -9.64
CA SER A 57 -1.15 12.63 -8.52
C SER A 57 -1.85 13.98 -8.64
N ASN A 58 -1.30 14.92 -9.41
CA ASN A 58 -1.89 16.25 -9.62
C ASN A 58 -3.21 16.22 -10.41
N LYS A 59 -3.50 15.14 -11.15
CA LYS A 59 -4.75 14.95 -11.90
C LYS A 59 -5.86 14.25 -11.10
N LEU A 60 -5.55 13.81 -9.88
CA LEU A 60 -6.53 13.18 -8.99
C LEU A 60 -7.39 14.23 -8.28
N TYR A 61 -8.61 13.84 -7.91
CA TYR A 61 -9.42 14.62 -6.96
C TYR A 61 -8.74 14.80 -5.60
N VAL A 62 -9.17 15.80 -4.83
CA VAL A 62 -8.56 16.17 -3.54
C VAL A 62 -8.54 14.98 -2.56
N ASP A 63 -9.67 14.31 -2.40
CA ASP A 63 -9.83 13.12 -1.56
C ASP A 63 -8.96 11.94 -2.04
N HIS A 64 -8.89 11.69 -3.36
CA HIS A 64 -7.99 10.68 -3.93
C HIS A 64 -6.51 11.02 -3.69
N ARG A 65 -6.13 12.30 -3.73
CA ARG A 65 -4.76 12.72 -3.35
C ARG A 65 -4.47 12.48 -1.87
N LEU A 66 -5.43 12.76 -0.99
CA LEU A 66 -5.29 12.45 0.44
C LEU A 66 -5.12 10.95 0.67
N LEU A 67 -5.90 10.12 -0.03
CA LEU A 67 -5.76 8.67 0.01
C LEU A 67 -4.39 8.21 -0.50
N HIS A 68 -3.91 8.78 -1.63
CA HIS A 68 -2.57 8.50 -2.14
C HIS A 68 -1.50 8.85 -1.10
N HIS A 69 -1.60 10.03 -0.48
CA HIS A 69 -0.71 10.44 0.61
C HIS A 69 -0.72 9.46 1.79
N LEU A 70 -1.90 8.99 2.21
CA LEU A 70 -1.99 7.97 3.25
C LEU A 70 -1.27 6.68 2.86
N ILE A 71 -1.49 6.20 1.64
CA ILE A 71 -0.87 4.98 1.13
C ILE A 71 0.65 5.12 1.07
N VAL A 72 1.18 6.22 0.52
CA VAL A 72 2.64 6.41 0.39
C VAL A 72 3.34 6.70 1.71
N HIS A 73 2.64 7.08 2.77
CA HIS A 73 3.27 7.29 4.08
C HIS A 73 3.10 6.09 5.02
N GLN A 74 1.97 5.38 4.95
CA GLN A 74 1.62 4.37 5.96
C GLN A 74 1.69 2.94 5.44
N LEU A 75 1.33 2.70 4.17
CA LEU A 75 1.16 1.35 3.64
C LEU A 75 2.28 0.92 2.71
N LEU A 76 2.64 1.77 1.76
CA LEU A 76 3.65 1.49 0.75
C LEU A 76 4.64 2.66 0.59
N PRO A 77 5.55 2.87 1.56
CA PRO A 77 6.46 4.00 1.50
C PRO A 77 7.39 3.98 0.31
N THR A 78 7.48 5.15 -0.34
CA THR A 78 8.35 5.41 -1.48
C THR A 78 9.37 6.48 -1.12
N GLY A 79 10.64 6.23 -1.45
CA GLY A 79 11.73 7.18 -1.20
C GLY A 79 11.88 8.26 -2.27
N GLY A 80 11.04 8.25 -3.31
CA GLY A 80 10.99 9.29 -4.36
C GLY A 80 9.86 10.29 -4.10
N GLY A 81 9.75 11.30 -4.97
CA GLY A 81 8.69 12.31 -4.86
C GLY A 81 7.27 11.74 -5.03
N TYR A 82 6.29 12.42 -4.44
CA TYR A 82 4.87 12.01 -4.42
C TYR A 82 4.05 12.48 -5.63
N ALA A 83 4.72 13.02 -6.66
CA ALA A 83 4.06 13.52 -7.87
C ALA A 83 3.51 12.38 -8.76
N LYS A 84 4.00 11.15 -8.60
CA LYS A 84 3.63 9.99 -9.41
C LYS A 84 3.06 8.87 -8.55
N LEU A 85 2.16 8.08 -9.14
CA LEU A 85 1.62 6.87 -8.56
C LEU A 85 2.27 5.65 -9.19
N SER A 86 2.65 4.68 -8.36
CA SER A 86 2.96 3.33 -8.85
C SER A 86 1.68 2.55 -9.16
N ARG A 87 1.78 1.51 -9.98
CA ARG A 87 0.66 0.61 -10.28
C ARG A 87 0.11 -0.06 -9.01
N MET A 88 1.00 -0.43 -8.08
CA MET A 88 0.61 -0.95 -6.77
C MET A 88 -0.15 0.07 -5.92
N GLN A 89 0.24 1.36 -5.97
CA GLN A 89 -0.48 2.42 -5.25
C GLN A 89 -1.87 2.63 -5.84
N ALA A 90 -1.97 2.70 -7.17
CA ALA A 90 -3.27 2.79 -7.86
C ALA A 90 -4.17 1.58 -7.57
N PHE A 91 -3.60 0.38 -7.50
CA PHE A 91 -4.30 -0.84 -7.10
C PHE A 91 -4.85 -0.76 -5.68
N LEU A 92 -4.04 -0.34 -4.71
CA LEU A 92 -4.48 -0.17 -3.31
C LEU A 92 -5.56 0.91 -3.18
N MET A 93 -5.43 2.01 -3.91
CA MET A 93 -6.47 3.05 -3.96
C MET A 93 -7.79 2.48 -4.46
N TRP A 94 -7.75 1.71 -5.55
CA TRP A 94 -8.94 1.04 -6.07
C TRP A 94 -9.55 0.06 -5.07
N CYS A 95 -8.73 -0.74 -4.37
CA CYS A 95 -9.24 -1.65 -3.35
C CYS A 95 -10.00 -0.89 -2.25
N ILE A 96 -9.46 0.25 -1.80
CA ILE A 96 -10.08 1.07 -0.75
C ILE A 96 -11.37 1.74 -1.27
N ILE A 97 -11.33 2.35 -2.45
CA ILE A 97 -12.48 3.06 -3.04
C ILE A 97 -13.61 2.08 -3.37
N SER A 98 -13.28 0.94 -3.97
CA SER A 98 -14.23 -0.09 -4.39
C SER A 98 -14.59 -1.06 -3.27
N LYS A 99 -14.05 -0.87 -2.05
CA LYS A 99 -14.24 -1.73 -0.87
C LYS A 99 -13.91 -3.21 -1.14
N ILE A 100 -12.90 -3.46 -1.97
CA ILE A 100 -12.36 -4.80 -2.19
C ILE A 100 -11.47 -5.17 -1.02
N GLU A 101 -11.75 -6.33 -0.43
CA GLU A 101 -10.97 -6.83 0.69
C GLU A 101 -9.54 -7.17 0.24
N PHE A 102 -8.56 -6.62 0.93
CA PHE A 102 -7.14 -6.78 0.62
C PHE A 102 -6.37 -7.18 1.88
N CYS A 103 -5.42 -8.11 1.75
CA CYS A 103 -4.65 -8.61 2.89
C CYS A 103 -3.54 -7.62 3.30
N TYR A 104 -3.90 -6.61 4.09
CA TYR A 104 -2.98 -5.60 4.63
C TYR A 104 -1.81 -6.17 5.47
N PRO A 105 -2.00 -7.20 6.33
CA PRO A 105 -0.88 -7.79 7.07
C PRO A 105 0.25 -8.26 6.16
N LEU A 106 -0.06 -8.94 5.04
CA LEU A 106 0.94 -9.37 4.08
C LEU A 106 1.66 -8.18 3.45
N LEU A 107 0.93 -7.14 3.03
CA LEU A 107 1.51 -5.92 2.47
C LEU A 107 2.49 -5.23 3.43
N MET A 108 2.11 -5.14 4.71
CA MET A 108 2.97 -4.56 5.76
C MET A 108 4.25 -5.36 5.93
N LEU A 109 4.12 -6.69 6.03
CA LEU A 109 5.26 -7.60 6.19
C LEU A 109 6.23 -7.48 5.02
N HIS A 110 5.72 -7.51 3.79
CA HIS A 110 6.54 -7.34 2.58
C HIS A 110 7.19 -5.96 2.50
N THR A 111 6.52 -4.92 2.96
CA THR A 111 7.05 -3.56 3.01
C THR A 111 8.20 -3.44 4.04
N MET A 112 8.04 -4.07 5.20
CA MET A 112 9.09 -4.16 6.23
C MET A 112 10.31 -4.93 5.73
N VAL A 113 10.12 -6.13 5.16
CA VAL A 113 11.20 -6.94 4.57
C VAL A 113 11.93 -6.16 3.49
N ARG A 114 11.19 -5.48 2.60
CA ARG A 114 11.78 -4.67 1.52
C ARG A 114 12.63 -3.52 2.05
N ALA A 115 12.18 -2.81 3.09
CA ALA A 115 12.96 -1.71 3.66
C ALA A 115 14.31 -2.18 4.19
N PHE A 116 14.32 -3.35 4.81
CA PHE A 116 15.54 -4.03 5.25
C PHE A 116 16.43 -4.44 4.07
N THR A 117 15.88 -5.17 3.08
CA THR A 117 16.66 -5.67 1.92
C THR A 117 17.23 -4.53 1.06
N GLN A 118 16.48 -3.45 0.86
CA GLN A 118 16.91 -2.31 0.04
C GLN A 118 17.85 -1.35 0.79
N LYS A 119 18.26 -1.67 2.03
CA LYS A 119 19.08 -0.81 2.90
C LYS A 119 18.54 0.62 2.98
N LYS A 120 17.21 0.78 2.96
CA LYS A 120 16.62 2.11 3.11
C LYS A 120 16.83 2.56 4.56
N SER A 121 17.27 3.80 4.74
CA SER A 121 17.48 4.39 6.06
C SER A 121 16.20 4.60 6.86
N VAL A 122 15.04 4.57 6.19
CA VAL A 122 13.73 4.77 6.81
C VAL A 122 13.03 3.44 6.95
N LEU A 123 12.80 3.03 8.20
CA LEU A 123 11.98 1.89 8.55
C LEU A 123 10.50 2.29 8.41
N PRO A 124 9.77 1.77 7.41
CA PRO A 124 8.40 2.15 7.18
C PRO A 124 7.52 1.62 8.31
N ILE A 125 6.34 2.24 8.47
CA ILE A 125 5.28 1.73 9.33
C ILE A 125 5.60 1.79 10.85
N GLY A 126 6.18 2.91 11.31
CA GLY A 126 6.63 3.11 12.70
C GLY A 126 5.58 2.78 13.77
N CYS A 127 4.33 3.22 13.60
CA CYS A 127 3.26 2.94 14.57
C CYS A 127 3.00 1.43 14.77
N ILE A 128 3.14 0.63 13.71
CA ILE A 128 2.90 -0.82 13.75
C ILE A 128 4.07 -1.54 14.39
N LEU A 129 5.29 -1.09 14.14
CA LEU A 129 6.48 -1.56 14.86
C LEU A 129 6.35 -1.32 16.36
N THR A 130 5.90 -0.13 16.76
CA THR A 130 5.62 0.15 18.18
C THR A 130 4.58 -0.83 18.76
N LYS A 131 3.53 -1.17 18.02
CA LYS A 131 2.55 -2.19 18.47
C LYS A 131 3.18 -3.58 18.62
N ILE A 132 4.01 -3.99 17.66
CA ILE A 132 4.75 -5.27 17.71
C ILE A 132 5.69 -5.32 18.92
N PHE A 133 6.47 -4.25 19.14
CA PHE A 133 7.36 -4.12 20.29
C PHE A 133 6.61 -4.23 21.61
N ARG A 134 5.49 -3.51 21.74
CA ARG A 134 4.64 -3.59 22.93
C ARG A 134 4.06 -4.98 23.16
N HIS A 135 3.61 -5.67 22.10
CA HIS A 135 3.08 -7.03 22.19
C HIS A 135 4.14 -8.02 22.70
N HIS A 136 5.41 -7.82 22.34
CA HIS A 136 6.52 -8.63 22.82
C HIS A 136 7.20 -8.07 24.08
N HIS A 137 6.56 -7.12 24.77
CA HIS A 137 7.07 -6.50 25.99
C HIS A 137 8.48 -5.89 25.85
N VAL A 138 8.83 -5.43 24.65
CA VAL A 138 10.06 -4.67 24.43
C VAL A 138 9.89 -3.31 25.11
N ARG A 139 10.75 -3.04 26.09
CA ARG A 139 10.82 -1.73 26.74
C ARG A 139 11.36 -0.70 25.76
N LEU A 140 10.59 0.36 25.53
CA LEU A 140 11.01 1.52 24.77
C LEU A 140 11.41 2.59 25.78
N GLU A 141 12.72 2.80 25.95
CA GLU A 141 13.33 3.85 26.77
C GLU A 141 14.09 4.79 25.82
N GLY A 142 14.16 6.08 26.11
CA GLY A 142 14.75 7.11 25.25
C GLY A 142 15.38 8.24 26.05
#